data_AF-A0A1Q7LMF1-F1
#
_entry.id   AF-A0A1Q7LMF1-F1
#
_cell.length_a   1.000
_cell.length_b   1.000
_cell.length_c   1.000
_cell.angle_alpha   90.00
_cell.angle_beta   90.00
_cell.angle_gamma   90.00
#
_symmetry.space_group_name_H-M   'P 1'
#
loop_
_entity.id
_entity.type
_entity.pdbx_description
1 polymer ?
#
loop_
_entity_poly.entity_id
_entity_poly.type
_entity_poly.pdbx_seq_one_letter_code
_entity_poly.pdbx_strand_id
1 'polypeptide(L)'
;MANLTMLIIVVFLSALLFTWAITSFGLYQGGAGFFFSSKGLANQERISIENVYFNTVSGTTNFYKIYVRNVGAIPFTISSVYINGTLLATPSPPLPLLNVTQSICLNCGGSSLGWQGPTWVHGNVQTIKVATLRGTVATSTWVS
;
A
#
# COMPACT_ATOMS: atom_id res chain seq x y z
N MET A 1 10.58 -58.16 26.73
CA MET A 1 11.17 -57.46 25.57
C MET A 1 10.17 -56.50 24.92
N ALA A 2 8.97 -56.96 24.52
CA ALA A 2 7.94 -56.12 23.87
C ALA A 2 7.46 -54.90 24.70
N ASN A 3 7.30 -55.04 26.02
CA ASN A 3 6.89 -53.92 26.88
C ASN A 3 7.93 -52.79 26.92
N LEU A 4 9.22 -53.14 26.82
CA LEU A 4 10.32 -52.19 26.89
C LEU A 4 10.49 -51.45 25.56
N THR A 5 10.28 -52.14 24.43
CA THR A 5 10.26 -51.51 23.10
C THR A 5 9.06 -50.58 22.92
N MET A 6 7.89 -50.96 23.43
CA MET A 6 6.69 -50.11 23.40
C MET A 6 6.90 -48.81 24.20
N LEU A 7 7.53 -48.91 25.38
CA LEU A 7 7.83 -47.75 26.21
C LEU A 7 8.81 -46.79 25.52
N ILE A 8 9.87 -47.33 24.90
CA ILE A 8 10.84 -46.54 24.14
C ILE A 8 10.14 -45.76 23.01
N ILE A 9 9.29 -46.42 22.23
CA ILE A 9 8.55 -45.77 21.13
C ILE A 9 7.68 -44.61 21.63
N VAL A 10 6.95 -44.80 22.74
CA VAL A 10 6.08 -43.76 23.32
C VAL A 10 6.89 -42.55 23.78
N VAL A 11 8.06 -42.77 24.39
CA VAL A 11 8.94 -41.69 24.84
C VAL A 11 9.49 -40.89 23.65
N PHE A 12 9.92 -41.57 22.59
CA PHE A 12 10.41 -40.91 21.36
C PHE A 12 9.31 -40.11 20.66
N LEU A 13 8.10 -40.66 20.55
CA LEU A 13 6.98 -39.96 19.91
C LEU A 13 6.58 -38.71 20.71
N SER A 14 6.64 -38.79 22.04
CA SER A 14 6.34 -37.65 22.93
C SER A 14 7.38 -36.53 22.79
N ALA A 15 8.66 -36.88 22.71
CA ALA A 15 9.74 -35.90 22.51
C ALA A 15 9.64 -35.19 21.14
N LEU A 16 9.26 -35.93 20.09
CA LEU A 16 9.02 -35.36 18.76
C LEU A 16 7.83 -34.38 18.76
N LEU A 17 6.70 -34.78 19.37
CA LEU A 17 5.53 -33.91 19.51
C LEU A 17 5.83 -32.65 20.31
N PHE A 18 6.60 -32.76 21.39
CA PHE A 18 7.01 -31.63 22.21
C PHE A 18 7.88 -30.64 21.41
N THR A 19 8.85 -31.15 20.66
CA THR A 19 9.74 -30.34 19.81
C THR A 19 8.95 -29.64 18.70
N TRP A 20 8.02 -30.34 18.06
CA TRP A 20 7.13 -29.76 17.06
C TRP A 20 6.22 -28.68 17.65
N ALA A 21 5.67 -28.89 18.85
CA ALA A 21 4.81 -27.92 19.52
C ALA A 21 5.56 -26.62 19.83
N ILE A 22 6.75 -26.71 20.44
CA ILE A 22 7.55 -25.53 20.80
C ILE A 22 8.00 -24.75 19.55
N THR A 23 8.45 -25.46 18.51
CA THR A 23 8.86 -24.80 17.26
C THR A 23 7.68 -24.12 16.57
N SER A 24 6.51 -24.76 16.57
CA SER A 24 5.28 -24.16 16.04
C SER A 24 4.90 -22.89 16.81
N PHE A 25 4.85 -22.94 18.14
CA PHE A 25 4.52 -21.77 18.96
C PHE A 25 5.54 -20.64 18.80
N GLY A 26 6.83 -20.94 18.70
CA GLY A 26 7.88 -19.94 18.46
C GLY A 26 7.70 -19.24 17.12
N LEU A 27 7.38 -19.99 16.06
CA LEU A 27 7.10 -19.43 14.73
C LEU A 27 5.82 -18.57 14.72
N TYR A 28 4.76 -19.00 15.40
CA TYR A 28 3.53 -18.21 15.49
C TYR A 28 3.70 -16.91 16.30
N GLN A 29 4.44 -16.94 17.42
CA GLN A 29 4.72 -15.74 18.20
C GLN A 29 5.65 -14.77 17.46
N GLY A 30 6.69 -15.28 16.79
CA GLY A 30 7.60 -14.46 15.97
C GLY A 30 6.90 -13.85 14.76
N GLY A 31 6.05 -14.62 14.07
CA GLY A 31 5.26 -14.18 12.93
C GLY A 31 4.21 -13.12 13.31
N ALA A 32 3.55 -13.30 14.45
CA ALA A 32 2.61 -12.32 14.97
C ALA A 32 3.29 -10.98 15.27
N GLY A 33 4.47 -10.99 15.89
CA GLY A 33 5.26 -9.78 16.15
C GLY A 33 5.59 -8.99 14.86
N PHE A 34 6.01 -9.68 13.81
CA PHE A 34 6.25 -9.06 12.49
C PHE A 34 4.98 -8.52 11.84
N PHE A 35 3.87 -9.26 11.95
CA PHE A 35 2.58 -8.83 11.43
C PHE A 35 2.10 -7.54 12.12
N PHE A 36 2.14 -7.50 13.46
CA PHE A 36 1.72 -6.31 14.21
C PHE A 36 2.66 -5.12 14.01
N SER A 37 3.97 -5.35 13.91
CA SER A 37 4.94 -4.28 13.63
C SER A 37 4.73 -3.67 12.24
N SER A 38 4.61 -4.50 11.21
CA SER A 38 4.39 -4.04 9.83
C SER A 38 3.03 -3.33 9.66
N LYS A 39 1.95 -3.87 10.26
CA LYS A 39 0.64 -3.20 10.27
C LYS A 39 0.66 -1.93 11.15
N GLY A 40 1.47 -1.89 12.21
CA GLY A 40 1.64 -0.72 13.05
C GLY A 40 2.26 0.46 12.28
N LEU A 41 3.25 0.19 11.43
CA LEU A 41 3.83 1.20 10.53
C LEU A 41 2.83 1.61 9.44
N ALA A 42 2.13 0.67 8.81
CA ALA A 42 1.13 0.99 7.79
C ALA A 42 -0.01 1.87 8.34
N ASN A 43 -0.46 1.64 9.58
CA ASN A 43 -1.47 2.49 10.24
C ASN A 43 -1.00 3.91 10.56
N GLN A 44 0.32 4.11 10.66
CA GLN A 44 0.93 5.43 10.85
C GLN A 44 1.08 6.20 9.53
N GLU A 45 1.00 5.53 8.39
CA GLU A 45 0.87 6.18 7.08
C GLU A 45 -0.55 6.69 6.92
N ARG A 46 -0.72 8.00 6.74
CA ARG A 46 -2.01 8.58 6.40
C ARG A 46 -1.83 9.52 5.23
N ILE A 47 -2.54 9.21 4.17
CA ILE A 47 -2.48 9.94 2.90
C ILE A 47 -3.77 10.75 2.81
N SER A 48 -3.63 12.03 2.50
CA SER A 48 -4.76 12.90 2.14
C SER A 48 -4.62 13.32 0.68
N ILE A 49 -5.71 13.20 -0.08
CA ILE A 49 -5.78 13.74 -1.44
C ILE A 49 -6.45 15.11 -1.30
N GLU A 50 -5.69 16.18 -1.53
CA GLU A 50 -6.14 17.55 -1.23
C GLU A 50 -6.81 18.22 -2.41
N ASN A 51 -6.41 17.88 -3.64
CA ASN A 51 -6.98 18.44 -4.86
C ASN A 51 -6.68 17.57 -6.07
N VAL A 52 -7.58 17.59 -7.06
CA VAL A 52 -7.40 16.94 -8.35
C VAL A 52 -7.84 17.90 -9.46
N TYR A 53 -6.92 18.21 -10.37
CA TYR A 53 -7.21 19.00 -11.55
C TYR A 53 -7.37 18.08 -12.76
N PHE A 54 -8.41 18.36 -13.53
CA PHE A 54 -8.75 17.69 -14.77
C PHE A 54 -8.48 18.68 -15.90
N ASN A 55 -7.70 18.27 -16.88
CA ASN A 55 -7.38 19.09 -18.04
C ASN A 55 -7.57 18.28 -19.33
N THR A 56 -7.95 18.93 -20.41
CA THR A 56 -8.13 18.29 -21.71
C THR A 56 -7.36 19.07 -22.76
N VAL A 57 -6.60 18.37 -23.60
CA VAL A 57 -5.97 18.93 -24.79
C VAL A 57 -6.74 18.43 -25.99
N SER A 58 -7.15 19.37 -26.84
CA SER A 58 -7.89 19.13 -28.09
C SER A 58 -9.17 18.30 -27.93
N GLY A 59 -9.76 18.26 -26.74
CA GLY A 59 -11.02 17.54 -26.45
C GLY A 59 -10.92 16.01 -26.49
N THR A 60 -9.72 15.47 -26.73
CA THR A 60 -9.48 14.02 -26.94
C THR A 60 -8.49 13.45 -25.95
N THR A 61 -7.53 14.25 -25.49
CA THR A 61 -6.49 13.78 -24.57
C THR A 61 -6.72 14.36 -23.19
N ASN A 62 -6.97 13.47 -22.24
CA ASN A 62 -7.33 13.83 -20.87
C ASN A 62 -6.12 13.70 -19.94
N PHE A 63 -5.92 14.73 -19.14
CA PHE A 63 -4.82 14.85 -18.21
C PHE A 63 -5.30 15.09 -16.78
N TYR A 64 -4.50 14.61 -15.83
CA TYR A 64 -4.79 14.67 -14.41
C TYR A 64 -3.58 15.21 -13.64
N LYS A 65 -3.83 16.12 -12.70
CA LYS A 65 -2.86 16.53 -11.68
C LYS A 65 -3.45 16.28 -10.31
N ILE A 66 -2.70 15.62 -9.44
CA ILE A 66 -3.20 15.16 -8.15
C ILE A 66 -2.28 15.69 -7.07
N TYR A 67 -2.86 16.35 -6.07
CA TYR A 67 -2.16 16.86 -4.90
C TYR A 67 -2.35 15.90 -3.75
N VAL A 68 -1.24 15.40 -3.22
CA VAL A 68 -1.23 14.44 -2.13
C VAL A 68 -0.42 14.99 -0.98
N ARG A 69 -0.96 14.86 0.23
CA ARG A 69 -0.28 15.24 1.46
C ARG A 69 -0.11 14.05 2.39
N ASN A 70 1.04 14.03 3.05
CA ASN A 70 1.25 13.15 4.18
C ASN A 70 0.67 13.79 5.45
N VAL A 71 -0.43 13.22 5.95
CA VAL A 71 -1.08 13.58 7.22
C VAL A 71 -0.83 12.54 8.30
N GLY A 72 0.10 11.60 8.06
CA GLY A 72 0.50 10.54 8.97
C GLY A 72 1.64 10.95 9.90
N ALA A 73 2.11 9.99 10.68
CA ALA A 73 3.22 10.18 11.63
C ALA A 73 4.58 9.75 11.05
N ILE A 74 4.58 9.06 9.90
CA ILE A 74 5.80 8.57 9.26
C ILE A 74 5.86 8.97 7.78
N PRO A 75 7.07 9.12 7.22
CA PRO A 75 7.23 9.36 5.79
C PRO A 75 6.86 8.12 4.97
N PHE A 76 6.35 8.35 3.75
CA PHE A 76 6.00 7.30 2.80
C PHE A 76 6.34 7.67 1.36
N THR A 77 6.37 6.66 0.49
CA THR A 77 6.57 6.82 -0.96
C THR A 77 5.34 6.28 -1.70
N ILE A 78 4.88 7.02 -2.69
CA ILE A 78 3.76 6.63 -3.55
C ILE A 78 4.27 5.63 -4.59
N SER A 79 3.60 4.50 -4.72
CA SER A 79 3.94 3.43 -5.66
C SER A 79 3.09 3.48 -6.92
N SER A 80 1.80 3.77 -6.80
CA SER A 80 0.89 3.80 -7.95
C SER A 80 -0.33 4.67 -7.68
N VAL A 81 -0.90 5.18 -8.76
CA VAL A 81 -2.12 5.98 -8.75
C VAL A 81 -3.10 5.42 -9.77
N TYR A 82 -4.36 5.29 -9.37
CA TYR A 82 -5.45 4.77 -10.18
C TYR A 82 -6.59 5.78 -10.27
N ILE A 83 -7.27 5.78 -11.42
CA ILE A 83 -8.50 6.54 -11.66
C ILE A 83 -9.56 5.58 -12.18
N ASN A 84 -10.71 5.52 -11.51
CA ASN A 84 -11.82 4.61 -11.81
C ASN A 84 -11.39 3.13 -11.96
N GLY A 85 -10.34 2.73 -11.23
CA GLY A 85 -9.78 1.38 -11.30
C GLY A 85 -8.74 1.16 -12.40
N THR A 86 -8.53 2.11 -13.30
CA THR A 86 -7.46 2.08 -14.30
C THR A 86 -6.18 2.67 -13.73
N LEU A 87 -5.03 2.04 -14.00
CA LEU A 87 -3.72 2.57 -13.60
C LEU A 87 -3.45 3.85 -14.40
N LEU A 88 -3.27 4.96 -13.69
CA LEU A 88 -2.90 6.25 -14.29
C LEU A 88 -1.39 6.33 -14.46
N ALA A 89 -0.65 6.03 -13.39
CA ALA A 89 0.81 6.09 -13.42
C ALA A 89 1.43 5.28 -12.29
N THR A 90 2.61 4.74 -12.60
CA THR A 90 3.63 4.38 -11.62
C THR A 90 4.75 5.42 -11.73
N PRO A 91 4.97 6.27 -10.73
CA PRO A 91 6.04 7.27 -10.79
C PRO A 91 7.39 6.59 -11.04
N SER A 92 8.00 6.90 -12.18
CA SER A 92 9.36 6.48 -12.57
C SER A 92 10.13 7.72 -13.01
N PRO A 93 11.20 8.13 -12.31
CA PRO A 93 11.78 7.51 -11.11
C PRO A 93 10.85 7.58 -9.88
N PRO A 94 11.11 6.77 -8.83
CA PRO A 94 10.32 6.80 -7.60
C PRO A 94 10.22 8.22 -7.08
N LEU A 95 9.00 8.67 -6.75
CA LEU A 95 8.84 9.99 -6.15
C LEU A 95 9.67 10.09 -4.87
N PRO A 96 10.23 11.28 -4.58
CA PRO A 96 10.95 11.50 -3.34
C PRO A 96 10.06 11.15 -2.15
N LEU A 97 10.70 10.69 -1.07
CA LEU A 97 10.06 10.36 0.19
C LEU A 97 9.21 11.55 0.66
N LEU A 98 7.91 11.34 0.87
CA LEU A 98 7.00 12.39 1.30
C LEU A 98 7.06 12.50 2.83
N ASN A 99 7.70 13.56 3.31
CA ASN A 99 7.85 13.81 4.75
C ASN A 99 6.51 14.14 5.41
N VAL A 100 6.44 13.97 6.73
CA VAL A 100 5.25 14.30 7.52
C VAL A 100 4.85 15.75 7.30
N THR A 101 3.56 16.02 7.11
CA THR A 101 2.95 17.32 6.75
C THR A 101 3.28 17.88 5.37
N GLN A 102 4.15 17.25 4.59
CA GLN A 102 4.50 17.69 3.25
C GLN A 102 3.39 17.38 2.25
N SER A 103 3.08 18.33 1.37
CA SER A 103 2.20 18.17 0.21
C SER A 103 3.04 18.18 -1.06
N ILE A 104 2.71 17.29 -2.00
CA ILE A 104 3.36 17.18 -3.30
C ILE A 104 2.30 17.13 -4.39
N CYS A 105 2.57 17.84 -5.49
CA CYS A 105 1.84 17.63 -6.71
C CYS A 105 2.47 16.49 -7.52
N LEU A 106 1.67 15.47 -7.79
CA LEU A 106 2.04 14.39 -8.68
C LEU A 106 2.04 14.91 -10.12
N ASN A 107 3.22 14.83 -10.75
CA ASN A 107 3.47 15.25 -12.14
C ASN A 107 3.18 16.73 -12.46
N CYS A 108 3.56 17.64 -11.56
CA CYS A 108 3.60 19.07 -11.87
C CYS A 108 4.89 19.53 -12.58
N GLY A 109 5.93 18.69 -12.67
CA GLY A 109 7.28 19.12 -13.12
C GLY A 109 7.68 18.76 -14.56
N GLY A 110 7.03 17.79 -15.21
CA GLY A 110 7.45 17.29 -16.53
C GLY A 110 6.64 17.79 -17.72
N SER A 111 5.34 18.01 -17.54
CA SER A 111 4.45 18.65 -18.52
C SER A 111 3.46 19.53 -17.75
N SER A 112 3.19 20.74 -18.24
CA SER A 112 2.20 21.64 -17.64
C SER A 112 0.77 21.06 -17.66
N LEU A 113 0.58 19.90 -18.27
CA LEU A 113 -0.69 19.24 -18.50
C LEU A 113 -0.99 18.16 -17.45
N GLY A 114 0.01 17.43 -16.93
CA GLY A 114 -0.19 16.35 -15.95
C GLY A 114 -0.06 14.95 -16.57
N TRP A 115 -0.54 13.91 -15.89
CA TRP A 115 -0.51 12.53 -16.40
C TRP A 115 -1.68 12.30 -17.35
N GLN A 116 -1.40 11.76 -18.54
CA GLN A 116 -2.44 11.31 -19.45
C GLN A 116 -3.15 10.09 -18.86
N GLY A 117 -4.48 10.06 -18.93
CA GLY A 117 -5.27 9.00 -18.32
C GLY A 117 -6.53 8.64 -19.10
N PRO A 118 -7.45 7.89 -18.45
CA PRO A 118 -8.70 7.47 -19.07
C PRO A 118 -9.58 8.66 -19.46
N THR A 119 -10.59 8.40 -20.29
CA THR A 119 -11.53 9.44 -20.70
C THR A 119 -12.42 9.84 -19.54
N TRP A 120 -12.62 11.15 -19.37
CA TRP A 120 -13.58 11.72 -18.44
C TRP A 120 -14.47 12.73 -19.16
N VAL A 121 -15.64 12.97 -18.60
CA VAL A 121 -16.64 13.93 -19.11
C VAL A 121 -16.90 14.93 -18.00
N HIS A 122 -16.90 16.21 -18.34
CA HIS A 122 -17.15 17.29 -17.37
C HIS A 122 -18.44 17.04 -16.59
N GLY A 123 -18.38 17.18 -15.27
CA GLY A 123 -19.47 16.90 -14.34
C GLY A 123 -19.56 15.46 -13.84
N ASN A 124 -18.76 14.52 -14.36
CA ASN A 124 -18.76 13.14 -13.86
C ASN A 124 -17.85 12.98 -12.64
N VAL A 125 -18.30 12.14 -11.71
CA VAL A 125 -17.52 11.75 -10.54
C VAL A 125 -16.43 10.77 -10.95
N GLN A 126 -15.20 11.10 -10.58
CA GLN A 126 -13.99 10.31 -10.78
C GLN A 126 -13.52 9.79 -9.43
N THR A 127 -13.21 8.49 -9.34
CA THR A 127 -12.65 7.86 -8.14
C THR A 127 -11.13 7.76 -8.26
N ILE A 128 -10.41 8.46 -7.39
CA ILE A 128 -8.94 8.48 -7.37
C ILE A 128 -8.46 7.61 -6.21
N LYS A 129 -7.57 6.67 -6.51
CA LYS A 129 -6.89 5.83 -5.52
C LYS A 129 -5.38 6.03 -5.59
N VAL A 130 -4.77 6.31 -4.45
CA VAL A 130 -3.31 6.46 -4.31
C VAL A 130 -2.81 5.37 -3.39
N ALA A 131 -1.82 4.59 -3.83
CA ALA A 131 -1.23 3.50 -3.06
C ALA A 131 0.24 3.79 -2.72
N THR A 132 0.64 3.51 -1.48
CA THR A 132 2.04 3.57 -1.04
C THR A 132 2.76 2.26 -1.29
N LEU A 133 4.10 2.31 -1.24
CA LEU A 133 4.95 1.12 -1.34
C LEU A 133 4.71 0.11 -0.21
N ARG A 134 4.22 0.56 0.96
CA ARG A 134 3.86 -0.31 2.10
C ARG A 134 2.44 -0.88 2.01
N GLY A 135 1.68 -0.54 0.96
CA GLY A 135 0.33 -1.06 0.72
C GLY A 135 -0.79 -0.26 1.38
N THR A 136 -0.51 0.93 1.91
CA THR A 136 -1.56 1.85 2.39
C THR A 136 -2.24 2.50 1.19
N VAL A 137 -3.57 2.55 1.18
CA VAL A 137 -4.35 3.11 0.08
C VAL A 137 -5.28 4.19 0.59
N ALA A 138 -5.27 5.35 -0.06
CA ALA A 138 -6.29 6.37 0.11
C ALA A 138 -7.17 6.44 -1.14
N THR A 139 -8.49 6.50 -0.92
CA THR A 139 -9.49 6.66 -1.97
C THR A 139 -10.24 7.96 -1.75
N SER A 140 -10.41 8.76 -2.79
CA SER A 140 -11.24 9.97 -2.79
C SER A 140 -12.04 10.07 -4.08
N THR A 141 -13.13 10.82 -4.04
CA THR A 141 -13.96 11.09 -5.22
C THR A 141 -13.92 12.57 -5.52
N TRP A 142 -13.82 12.91 -6.80
CA TRP A 142 -13.69 14.27 -7.30
C TRP A 142 -14.54 14.44 -8.54
N VAL A 143 -15.11 15.63 -8.76
CA VAL A 143 -15.87 15.95 -9.96
C VAL A 143 -14.93 16.56 -10.98
N SER A 144 -14.96 16.06 -12.22
CA SER A 144 -14.14 16.56 -13.32
C SER A 144 -14.70 17.78 -14.02
#